data_AF-A0A1H7ZLG3-F1
#
_entry.id   AF-A0A1H7ZLG3-F1
#
_cell.length_a   1.000
_cell.length_b   1.000
_cell.length_c   1.000
_cell.angle_alpha   90.00
_cell.angle_beta   90.00
_cell.angle_gamma   90.00
#
_symmetry.space_group_name_H-M   'P 1'
#
loop_
_entity.id
_entity.type
_entity.pdbx_description
1 polymer ?
#
loop_
_entity_poly.entity_id
_entity_poly.type
_entity_poly.pdbx_seq_one_letter_code
_entity_poly.pdbx_strand_id
1 'polypeptide(L)'
;MLTALLTGITVTGSACPFCNKEILKGIYDSQFYPNLLTMLSAFIVLAVIVVILVTIAAKNHRSRLAANPGVQILSPVPLTTASMVLGIGLGGFMDGIVLHQVLQVHEMLSNKIPATTYTGKSINMFWDGIFHFFCMLVVLAGIILMWKLLSGKGDIDRSGKLFGGGLLLGWGLFNIVEGLIDHQLLKLHNVIEFSANHNTGNFIFLGVSVMMLVIGYVLVTRKHQHR
;
A
#
# COMPACT_ATOMS: atom_id res chain seq x y z
N MET A 1 -3.37 28.84 -15.58
CA MET A 1 -4.01 30.16 -15.43
C MET A 1 -5.52 30.01 -15.18
N LEU A 2 -5.95 29.32 -14.11
CA LEU A 2 -7.40 29.21 -13.82
C LEU A 2 -7.71 29.03 -12.32
N THR A 3 -7.07 29.82 -11.44
CA THR A 3 -7.42 29.86 -9.99
C THR A 3 -6.98 31.14 -9.26
N ALA A 4 -6.52 32.17 -9.98
CA ALA A 4 -6.09 33.44 -9.35
C ALA A 4 -7.16 34.56 -9.42
N LEU A 5 -8.33 34.31 -10.03
CA LEU A 5 -9.31 35.34 -10.37
C LEU A 5 -10.47 35.51 -9.39
N LEU A 6 -10.54 34.79 -8.27
CA LEU A 6 -11.75 34.78 -7.42
C LEU A 6 -11.57 35.18 -5.94
N THR A 7 -10.36 35.43 -5.43
CA THR A 7 -10.20 35.62 -3.96
C THR A 7 -9.37 36.81 -3.48
N GLY A 8 -8.82 37.66 -4.35
CA GLY A 8 -8.03 38.81 -3.89
C GLY A 8 -6.80 38.44 -3.04
N ILE A 9 -6.39 37.17 -3.06
CA ILE A 9 -5.24 36.67 -2.30
C ILE A 9 -3.97 37.05 -3.07
N THR A 10 -3.19 37.96 -2.53
CA THR A 10 -1.84 38.25 -2.98
C THR A 10 -0.93 37.07 -2.63
N VAL A 11 -0.78 36.13 -3.58
CA VAL A 11 0.15 35.02 -3.43
C VAL A 11 1.55 35.51 -3.76
N THR A 12 2.46 35.50 -2.77
CA THR A 12 3.89 35.68 -3.05
C THR A 12 4.39 34.46 -3.82
N GLY A 13 4.94 34.68 -5.02
CA GLY A 13 5.26 33.60 -5.96
C GLY A 13 6.24 32.52 -5.45
N SER A 14 6.95 32.79 -4.35
CA SER A 14 7.86 31.83 -3.70
C SER A 14 7.15 30.73 -2.92
N ALA A 15 5.92 30.96 -2.41
CA ALA A 15 5.22 30.04 -1.52
C ALA A 15 4.13 29.18 -2.20
N CYS A 16 3.93 29.34 -3.52
CA CYS A 16 2.92 28.61 -4.27
C CYS A 16 3.55 27.52 -5.13
N PRO A 17 3.41 26.22 -4.79
CA PRO A 17 3.94 25.12 -5.60
C PRO A 17 3.44 25.15 -7.04
N PHE A 18 2.14 25.41 -7.23
CA PHE A 18 1.50 25.45 -8.56
C PHE A 18 1.81 26.71 -9.38
N CYS A 19 2.45 27.71 -8.79
CA CYS A 19 2.87 28.94 -9.45
C CYS A 19 4.38 28.94 -9.74
N ASN A 20 5.12 28.05 -9.08
CA ASN A 20 6.56 27.95 -9.18
C ASN A 20 6.95 27.13 -10.43
N LYS A 21 7.60 27.79 -11.39
CA LYS A 21 8.02 27.17 -12.66
C LYS A 21 9.05 26.05 -12.48
N GLU A 22 9.88 26.10 -11.46
CA GLU A 22 10.87 25.04 -11.19
C GLU A 22 10.17 23.78 -10.69
N ILE A 23 9.21 23.92 -9.75
CA ILE A 23 8.39 22.80 -9.27
C ILE A 23 7.58 22.21 -10.42
N LEU A 24 6.89 23.03 -11.20
CA LEU A 24 6.09 22.55 -12.33
C LEU A 24 6.93 21.84 -13.39
N LYS A 25 8.12 22.36 -13.70
CA LYS A 25 9.05 21.68 -14.63
C LYS A 25 9.55 20.37 -14.03
N GLY A 26 9.87 20.32 -12.75
CA GLY A 26 10.30 19.09 -12.08
C GLY A 26 9.20 18.02 -11.95
N ILE A 27 7.93 18.42 -11.93
CA ILE A 27 6.80 17.48 -11.97
C ILE A 27 6.51 17.04 -13.40
N TYR A 28 6.32 17.98 -14.33
CA TYR A 28 5.82 17.74 -15.69
C TYR A 28 6.94 17.78 -16.76
N ASP A 29 8.09 17.16 -16.46
CA ASP A 29 9.16 16.98 -17.44
C ASP A 29 8.94 15.71 -18.29
N SER A 30 9.96 15.33 -19.08
CA SER A 30 9.97 14.10 -19.85
C SER A 30 9.94 12.83 -18.99
N GLN A 31 10.21 12.92 -17.69
CA GLN A 31 10.20 11.81 -16.74
C GLN A 31 8.83 11.61 -16.08
N PHE A 32 7.83 12.47 -16.31
CA PHE A 32 6.49 12.30 -15.73
C PHE A 32 5.91 10.89 -15.98
N TYR A 33 5.77 10.47 -17.24
CA TYR A 33 5.23 9.16 -17.56
C TYR A 33 6.14 8.00 -17.13
N PRO A 34 7.47 8.04 -17.36
CA PRO A 34 8.38 7.06 -16.80
C PRO A 34 8.23 6.90 -15.28
N ASN A 35 8.26 7.99 -14.50
CA ASN A 35 8.12 7.93 -13.04
C ASN A 35 6.76 7.35 -12.63
N LEU A 36 5.67 7.78 -13.29
CA LEU A 36 4.35 7.25 -13.04
C LEU A 36 4.28 5.73 -13.31
N LEU A 37 4.77 5.27 -14.45
CA LEU A 37 4.77 3.84 -14.79
C LEU A 37 5.66 3.02 -13.84
N THR A 38 6.82 3.57 -13.49
CA THR A 38 7.80 2.92 -12.61
C THR A 38 7.19 2.73 -11.22
N MET A 39 6.58 3.78 -10.65
CA MET A 39 5.87 3.73 -9.38
C MET A 39 4.64 2.80 -9.42
N LEU A 40 3.88 2.80 -10.52
CA LEU A 40 2.71 1.93 -10.65
C LEU A 40 3.07 0.45 -10.86
N SER A 41 4.31 0.15 -11.22
CA SER A 41 4.75 -1.23 -11.43
C SER A 41 4.62 -2.08 -10.15
N ALA A 42 4.91 -1.52 -8.98
CA ALA A 42 4.76 -2.19 -7.69
C ALA A 42 3.28 -2.55 -7.42
N PHE A 43 2.35 -1.63 -7.67
CA PHE A 43 0.91 -1.89 -7.56
C PHE A 43 0.43 -2.97 -8.53
N ILE A 44 0.95 -2.99 -9.76
CA ILE A 44 0.59 -4.01 -10.76
C ILE A 44 1.09 -5.39 -10.30
N VAL A 45 2.35 -5.49 -9.88
CA VAL A 45 2.92 -6.75 -9.35
C VAL A 45 2.12 -7.22 -8.14
N LEU A 46 1.82 -6.31 -7.21
CA LEU A 46 1.02 -6.61 -6.02
C LEU A 46 -0.39 -7.11 -6.38
N ALA A 47 -1.07 -6.48 -7.34
CA ALA A 47 -2.38 -6.92 -7.82
C ALA A 47 -2.33 -8.33 -8.42
N VAL A 48 -1.31 -8.64 -9.22
CA VAL A 48 -1.10 -9.98 -9.80
C VAL A 48 -0.88 -11.01 -8.70
N ILE A 49 0.00 -10.73 -7.72
CA ILE A 49 0.25 -11.64 -6.60
C ILE A 49 -1.04 -11.90 -5.81
N VAL A 50 -1.81 -10.86 -5.49
CA VAL A 50 -3.09 -10.99 -4.78
C VAL A 50 -4.07 -11.86 -5.55
N VAL A 51 -4.24 -11.66 -6.86
CA VAL A 51 -5.13 -12.47 -7.70
C VAL A 51 -4.73 -13.95 -7.68
N ILE A 52 -3.43 -14.23 -7.80
CA ILE A 52 -2.88 -15.59 -7.75
C ILE A 52 -3.17 -16.23 -6.39
N LEU A 53 -2.83 -15.54 -5.29
CA LEU A 53 -3.03 -16.04 -3.93
C LEU A 53 -4.51 -16.33 -3.64
N VAL A 54 -5.41 -15.42 -4.05
CA VAL A 54 -6.86 -15.58 -3.87
C VAL A 54 -7.38 -16.77 -4.68
N THR A 55 -6.90 -16.94 -5.92
CA THR A 55 -7.32 -18.05 -6.78
C THR A 55 -6.87 -19.39 -6.21
N ILE A 56 -5.62 -19.48 -5.74
CA ILE A 56 -5.08 -20.68 -5.08
C ILE A 56 -5.86 -20.97 -3.79
N ALA A 57 -6.09 -19.97 -2.94
CA ALA A 57 -6.84 -20.13 -1.69
C ALA A 57 -8.29 -20.59 -1.95
N ALA A 58 -8.96 -20.00 -2.94
CA ALA A 58 -10.32 -20.38 -3.33
C ALA A 58 -10.38 -21.81 -3.88
N LYS A 59 -9.41 -22.20 -4.72
CA LYS A 59 -9.30 -23.57 -5.23
C LYS A 59 -9.10 -24.58 -4.09
N ASN A 60 -8.15 -24.31 -3.20
CA ASN A 60 -7.84 -25.18 -2.06
C ASN A 60 -9.04 -25.32 -1.10
N HIS A 61 -9.78 -24.23 -0.86
CA HIS A 61 -10.98 -24.26 -0.03
C HIS A 61 -12.08 -25.13 -0.66
N ARG A 62 -12.34 -24.98 -1.97
CA ARG A 62 -13.29 -25.83 -2.70
C ARG A 62 -12.90 -27.31 -2.66
N SER A 63 -11.63 -27.62 -2.86
CA SER A 63 -11.13 -29.01 -2.76
C SER A 63 -11.31 -29.60 -1.35
N ARG A 64 -11.12 -28.81 -0.29
CA ARG A 64 -11.35 -29.26 1.10
C ARG A 64 -12.82 -29.53 1.42
N LEU A 65 -13.73 -28.69 0.89
CA LEU A 65 -15.17 -28.91 1.01
C LEU A 65 -15.60 -30.18 0.28
N ALA A 66 -15.10 -30.41 -0.93
CA ALA A 66 -15.38 -31.62 -1.70
C ALA A 66 -14.87 -32.89 -1.00
N ALA A 67 -13.73 -32.82 -0.30
CA ALA A 67 -13.16 -33.95 0.43
C ALA A 67 -13.86 -34.24 1.78
N ASN A 68 -14.60 -33.28 2.34
CA ASN A 68 -15.27 -33.42 3.65
C ASN A 68 -16.76 -33.03 3.54
N PRO A 69 -17.57 -33.79 2.78
CA PRO A 69 -18.98 -33.50 2.65
C PRO A 69 -19.67 -33.60 4.02
N GLY A 70 -20.38 -32.54 4.42
CA GLY A 70 -21.14 -32.48 5.68
C GLY A 70 -20.48 -31.68 6.81
N VAL A 71 -19.23 -31.21 6.68
CA VAL A 71 -18.63 -30.29 7.66
C VAL A 71 -18.99 -28.85 7.29
N GLN A 72 -19.65 -28.12 8.20
CA GLN A 72 -19.91 -26.69 8.05
C GLN A 72 -18.61 -25.91 8.27
N ILE A 73 -17.90 -25.60 7.19
CA ILE A 73 -16.67 -24.79 7.23
C ILE A 73 -17.04 -23.36 6.85
N LEU A 74 -16.95 -22.41 7.80
CA LEU A 74 -17.03 -20.98 7.45
C LEU A 74 -15.96 -20.68 6.41
N SER A 75 -16.32 -20.06 5.30
CA SER A 75 -15.35 -19.79 4.24
C SER A 75 -14.37 -18.69 4.71
N PRO A 76 -13.09 -19.01 4.96
CA PRO A 76 -12.16 -17.99 5.41
C PRO A 76 -11.71 -17.10 4.24
N VAL A 77 -11.90 -17.56 3.00
CA VAL A 77 -11.34 -16.93 1.80
C VAL A 77 -11.96 -15.56 1.55
N PRO A 78 -13.29 -15.35 1.55
CA PRO A 78 -13.87 -14.03 1.30
C PRO A 78 -13.46 -12.99 2.34
N LEU A 79 -13.51 -13.33 3.63
CA LEU A 79 -13.15 -12.40 4.70
C LEU A 79 -11.65 -12.08 4.69
N THR A 80 -10.80 -13.10 4.59
CA THR A 80 -9.35 -12.89 4.53
C THR A 80 -8.96 -12.08 3.30
N THR A 81 -9.60 -12.32 2.15
CA THR A 81 -9.35 -11.55 0.91
C THR A 81 -9.73 -10.09 1.06
N ALA A 82 -10.95 -9.79 1.53
CA ALA A 82 -11.39 -8.42 1.75
C ALA A 82 -10.47 -7.69 2.74
N SER A 83 -10.09 -8.37 3.83
CA SER A 83 -9.19 -7.84 4.86
C SER A 83 -7.77 -7.65 4.34
N MET A 84 -7.27 -8.53 3.47
CA MET A 84 -5.95 -8.42 2.85
C MET A 84 -5.87 -7.25 1.88
N VAL A 85 -6.88 -7.05 1.03
CA VAL A 85 -6.95 -5.88 0.14
C VAL A 85 -7.00 -4.59 0.97
N LEU A 86 -7.80 -4.57 2.05
CA LEU A 86 -7.84 -3.43 2.96
C LEU A 86 -6.48 -3.19 3.64
N GLY A 87 -5.80 -4.27 4.08
CA GLY A 87 -4.49 -4.22 4.71
C GLY A 87 -3.40 -3.68 3.80
N ILE A 88 -3.43 -3.99 2.50
CA ILE A 88 -2.52 -3.40 1.50
C ILE A 88 -2.69 -1.88 1.46
N GLY A 89 -3.93 -1.40 1.28
CA GLY A 89 -4.19 0.03 1.16
C GLY A 89 -3.85 0.79 2.45
N LEU A 90 -4.20 0.22 3.61
CA LEU A 90 -3.85 0.80 4.91
C LEU A 90 -2.34 0.78 5.16
N GLY A 91 -1.63 -0.27 4.74
CA GLY A 91 -0.18 -0.35 4.82
C GLY A 91 0.51 0.75 4.01
N GLY A 92 0.06 0.97 2.78
CA GLY A 92 0.54 2.07 1.95
C GLY A 92 0.25 3.45 2.55
N PHE A 93 -0.91 3.66 3.15
CA PHE A 93 -1.16 4.90 3.92
C PHE A 93 -0.25 5.04 5.13
N MET A 94 0.02 3.96 5.85
CA MET A 94 0.88 4.01 7.03
C MET A 94 2.32 4.32 6.65
N ASP A 95 2.81 3.76 5.55
CA ASP A 95 4.10 4.13 4.96
C ASP A 95 4.13 5.60 4.54
N GLY A 96 3.20 6.03 3.68
CA GLY A 96 3.17 7.41 3.19
C GLY A 96 2.90 8.47 4.27
N ILE A 97 2.03 8.21 5.24
CA ILE A 97 1.75 9.17 6.32
C ILE A 97 2.87 9.15 7.34
N VAL A 98 3.23 7.98 7.88
CA VAL A 98 4.18 7.91 8.99
C VAL A 98 5.60 8.11 8.50
N LEU A 99 6.02 7.38 7.47
CA LEU A 99 7.40 7.44 6.99
C LEU A 99 7.65 8.66 6.09
N HIS A 100 6.75 8.97 5.14
CA HIS A 100 7.00 10.10 4.24
C HIS A 100 6.66 11.46 4.83
N GLN A 101 5.57 11.59 5.58
CA GLN A 101 5.07 12.91 5.98
C GLN A 101 5.40 13.27 7.43
N VAL A 102 5.21 12.36 8.38
CA VAL A 102 5.45 12.60 9.81
C VAL A 102 6.93 12.51 10.13
N LEU A 103 7.58 11.38 9.79
CA LEU A 103 8.99 11.17 10.06
C LEU A 103 9.90 11.75 8.97
N GLN A 104 9.39 11.87 7.74
CA GLN A 104 10.13 12.38 6.57
C GLN A 104 11.47 11.68 6.39
N VAL A 105 11.48 10.37 6.62
CA VAL A 105 12.69 9.54 6.48
C VAL A 105 13.00 9.24 5.03
N HIS A 106 11.97 9.23 4.19
CA HIS A 106 12.02 9.07 2.75
C HIS A 106 10.73 9.57 2.10
N GLU A 107 10.79 9.96 0.85
CA GLU A 107 9.61 10.28 0.03
C GLU A 107 9.66 9.48 -1.28
N MET A 108 8.54 9.39 -2.02
CA MET A 108 8.37 8.45 -3.14
C MET A 108 9.52 8.42 -4.16
N LEU A 109 10.15 9.57 -4.46
CA LEU A 109 11.26 9.66 -5.42
C LEU A 109 12.54 10.24 -4.78
N SER A 110 12.67 10.20 -3.45
CA SER A 110 13.71 10.93 -2.71
C SER A 110 15.15 10.54 -3.07
N ASN A 111 15.40 9.32 -3.57
CA ASN A 111 16.72 8.91 -4.07
C ASN A 111 17.00 9.41 -5.51
N LYS A 112 15.96 9.77 -6.28
CA LYS A 112 16.10 10.37 -7.62
C LYS A 112 16.04 11.89 -7.59
N ILE A 113 15.20 12.44 -6.73
CA ILE A 113 14.93 13.86 -6.55
C ILE A 113 15.13 14.15 -5.05
N PRO A 114 16.34 14.57 -4.62
CA PRO A 114 16.62 14.79 -3.22
C PRO A 114 15.64 15.76 -2.56
N ALA A 115 15.02 15.33 -1.46
CA ALA A 115 14.03 16.09 -0.71
C ALA A 115 14.65 17.05 0.32
N THR A 116 15.78 17.66 -0.02
CA THR A 116 16.55 18.57 0.87
C THR A 116 16.28 20.05 0.61
N THR A 117 15.55 20.36 -0.47
CA THR A 117 15.16 21.73 -0.84
C THR A 117 13.65 21.86 -0.88
N TYR A 118 13.12 23.09 -0.79
CA TYR A 118 11.69 23.34 -0.96
C TYR A 118 11.15 22.80 -2.29
N THR A 119 11.89 23.00 -3.38
CA THR A 119 11.52 22.48 -4.71
C THR A 119 11.49 20.95 -4.71
N GLY A 120 12.54 20.30 -4.19
CA GLY A 120 12.61 18.84 -4.10
C GLY A 120 11.51 18.23 -3.23
N LYS A 121 11.23 18.81 -2.05
CA LYS A 121 10.11 18.39 -1.20
C LYS A 121 8.77 18.60 -1.87
N SER A 122 8.56 19.70 -2.59
CA SER A 122 7.30 19.97 -3.28
C SER A 122 7.03 18.99 -4.42
N ILE A 123 8.08 18.60 -5.17
CA ILE A 123 7.97 17.59 -6.22
C ILE A 123 7.67 16.22 -5.60
N ASN A 124 8.40 15.82 -4.56
CA ASN A 124 8.15 14.55 -3.87
C ASN A 124 6.75 14.49 -3.24
N MET A 125 6.29 15.59 -2.63
CA MET A 125 4.93 15.69 -2.08
C MET A 125 3.84 15.45 -3.14
N PHE A 126 4.08 15.89 -4.39
CA PHE A 126 3.19 15.56 -5.50
C PHE A 126 3.15 14.05 -5.78
N TRP A 127 4.32 13.40 -5.85
CA TRP A 127 4.42 11.96 -6.10
C TRP A 127 3.88 11.12 -4.94
N ASP A 128 4.12 11.52 -3.69
CA ASP A 128 3.46 10.96 -2.51
C ASP A 128 1.93 11.10 -2.63
N GLY A 129 1.43 12.23 -3.12
CA GLY A 129 -0.01 12.43 -3.36
C GLY A 129 -0.59 11.45 -4.37
N ILE A 130 0.13 11.17 -5.47
CA ILE A 130 -0.30 10.15 -6.45
C ILE A 130 -0.27 8.77 -5.80
N PHE A 131 0.78 8.41 -5.08
CA PHE A 131 0.88 7.15 -4.34
C PHE A 131 -0.29 6.97 -3.36
N HIS A 132 -0.61 7.99 -2.56
CA HIS A 132 -1.75 8.00 -1.64
C HIS A 132 -3.09 7.85 -2.36
N PHE A 133 -3.24 8.45 -3.54
CA PHE A 133 -4.45 8.28 -4.35
C PHE A 133 -4.66 6.81 -4.74
N PHE A 134 -3.60 6.10 -5.15
CA PHE A 134 -3.70 4.66 -5.43
C PHE A 134 -3.96 3.84 -4.16
N CYS A 135 -3.33 4.18 -3.02
CA CYS A 135 -3.66 3.57 -1.73
C CYS A 135 -5.14 3.74 -1.37
N MET A 136 -5.71 4.93 -1.60
CA MET A 136 -7.14 5.20 -1.40
C MET A 136 -8.01 4.29 -2.26
N LEU A 137 -7.68 4.12 -3.55
CA LEU A 137 -8.44 3.23 -4.43
C LEU A 137 -8.41 1.77 -3.93
N VAL A 138 -7.27 1.31 -3.41
CA VAL A 138 -7.15 -0.03 -2.83
C VAL A 138 -7.97 -0.17 -1.53
N VAL A 139 -7.93 0.84 -0.65
CA VAL A 139 -8.79 0.88 0.55
C VAL A 139 -10.28 0.83 0.16
N LEU A 140 -10.71 1.64 -0.82
CA LEU A 140 -12.09 1.62 -1.31
C LEU A 140 -12.48 0.26 -1.87
N ALA A 141 -11.59 -0.40 -2.63
CA ALA A 141 -11.82 -1.77 -3.10
C ALA A 141 -11.99 -2.75 -1.93
N GLY A 142 -11.14 -2.67 -0.90
CA GLY A 142 -11.25 -3.46 0.32
C GLY A 142 -12.59 -3.25 1.05
N ILE A 143 -13.03 -1.99 1.19
CA ILE A 143 -14.33 -1.63 1.78
C ILE A 143 -15.48 -2.21 0.96
N ILE A 144 -15.45 -2.11 -0.38
CA ILE A 144 -16.50 -2.66 -1.25
C ILE A 144 -16.57 -4.19 -1.12
N LEU A 145 -15.42 -4.87 -1.07
CA LEU A 145 -15.36 -6.32 -0.85
C LEU A 145 -15.93 -6.71 0.51
N MET A 146 -15.58 -5.95 1.55
CA MET A 146 -16.10 -6.15 2.90
C MET A 146 -17.61 -5.92 2.97
N TRP A 147 -18.11 -4.85 2.34
CA TRP A 147 -19.54 -4.54 2.27
C TRP A 147 -20.33 -5.65 1.58
N LYS A 148 -19.84 -6.15 0.43
CA LYS A 148 -20.46 -7.27 -0.29
C LYS A 148 -20.51 -8.54 0.55
N LEU A 149 -19.44 -8.81 1.31
CA LEU A 149 -19.39 -9.94 2.23
C LEU A 149 -20.43 -9.81 3.35
N LEU A 150 -20.47 -8.66 4.02
CA LEU A 150 -21.39 -8.39 5.14
C LEU A 150 -22.86 -8.30 4.73
N SER A 151 -23.14 -7.93 3.48
CA SER A 151 -24.49 -7.88 2.92
C SER A 151 -25.03 -9.26 2.51
N GLY A 152 -24.19 -10.30 2.52
CA GLY A 152 -24.59 -11.66 2.18
C GLY A 152 -25.34 -12.37 3.32
N LYS A 153 -25.97 -13.51 3.00
CA LYS A 153 -26.67 -14.38 3.97
C LYS A 153 -25.75 -15.44 4.64
N GLY A 154 -24.45 -15.39 4.36
CA GLY A 154 -23.49 -16.38 4.87
C GLY A 154 -23.06 -16.05 6.31
N ASP A 155 -22.75 -17.08 7.09
CA ASP A 155 -22.14 -16.88 8.41
C ASP A 155 -20.67 -16.45 8.26
N ILE A 156 -20.23 -15.52 9.10
CA ILE A 156 -18.93 -14.86 9.00
C ILE A 156 -18.22 -15.01 10.34
N ASP A 157 -16.92 -15.32 10.31
CA ASP A 157 -16.13 -15.41 11.53
C ASP A 157 -16.03 -14.04 12.21
N ARG A 158 -16.58 -13.95 13.43
CA ARG A 158 -16.58 -12.75 14.28
C ARG A 158 -15.48 -12.75 15.34
N SER A 159 -14.58 -13.74 15.33
CA SER A 159 -13.48 -13.82 16.29
C SER A 159 -12.42 -12.72 16.14
N GLY A 160 -12.45 -11.99 15.01
CA GLY A 160 -11.46 -10.99 14.64
C GLY A 160 -10.14 -11.56 14.10
N LYS A 161 -9.89 -12.88 14.21
CA LYS A 161 -8.61 -13.46 13.78
C LYS A 161 -8.43 -13.49 12.27
N LEU A 162 -9.46 -13.87 11.51
CA LEU A 162 -9.40 -13.83 10.04
C LEU A 162 -9.29 -12.40 9.52
N PHE A 163 -9.98 -11.45 10.16
CA PHE A 163 -9.91 -10.04 9.81
C PHE A 163 -8.50 -9.47 10.09
N GLY A 164 -8.03 -9.56 11.33
CA GLY A 164 -6.71 -9.05 11.72
C GLY A 164 -5.57 -9.79 11.02
N GLY A 165 -5.69 -11.11 10.84
CA GLY A 165 -4.74 -11.90 10.10
C GLY A 165 -4.67 -11.51 8.62
N GLY A 166 -5.82 -11.30 7.97
CA GLY A 166 -5.88 -10.79 6.61
C GLY A 166 -5.26 -9.39 6.48
N LEU A 167 -5.56 -8.47 7.40
CA LEU A 167 -4.95 -7.13 7.43
C LEU A 167 -3.41 -7.20 7.49
N LEU A 168 -2.86 -8.01 8.41
CA LEU A 168 -1.42 -8.19 8.55
C LEU A 168 -0.79 -8.84 7.32
N LEU A 169 -1.47 -9.81 6.71
CA LEU A 169 -1.01 -10.41 5.45
C LEU A 169 -0.97 -9.38 4.33
N GLY A 170 -1.99 -8.53 4.21
CA GLY A 170 -2.07 -7.49 3.20
C GLY A 170 -0.98 -6.44 3.36
N TRP A 171 -0.84 -5.90 4.56
CA TRP A 171 0.18 -4.89 4.85
C TRP A 171 1.60 -5.48 4.68
N GLY A 172 1.87 -6.64 5.28
CA GLY A 172 3.17 -7.30 5.12
C GLY A 172 3.51 -7.56 3.64
N LEU A 173 2.53 -7.95 2.83
CA LEU A 173 2.72 -8.15 1.39
C LEU A 173 3.00 -6.84 0.66
N PHE A 174 2.28 -5.76 0.97
CA PHE A 174 2.55 -4.43 0.43
C PHE A 174 4.00 -4.03 0.70
N ASN A 175 4.45 -4.08 1.96
CA ASN A 175 5.82 -3.70 2.30
C ASN A 175 6.88 -4.59 1.63
N ILE A 176 6.65 -5.89 1.46
CA ILE A 176 7.60 -6.76 0.74
C ILE A 176 7.71 -6.33 -0.71
N VAL A 177 6.58 -6.06 -1.38
CA VAL A 177 6.60 -5.69 -2.80
C VAL A 177 7.23 -4.32 -2.97
N GLU A 178 6.82 -3.32 -2.18
CA GLU A 178 7.41 -1.98 -2.16
C GLU A 178 8.92 -2.07 -1.86
N GLY A 179 9.32 -2.72 -0.76
CA GLY A 179 10.71 -2.78 -0.36
C GLY A 179 11.63 -3.57 -1.31
N LEU A 180 11.12 -4.53 -2.08
CA LEU A 180 11.91 -5.22 -3.10
C LEU A 180 11.94 -4.44 -4.42
N ILE A 181 10.81 -3.86 -4.83
CA ILE A 181 10.69 -3.21 -6.13
C ILE A 181 11.21 -1.78 -6.05
N ASP A 182 10.68 -0.96 -5.15
CA ASP A 182 10.94 0.47 -5.11
C ASP A 182 12.26 0.78 -4.39
N HIS A 183 12.57 0.10 -3.27
CA HIS A 183 13.85 0.33 -2.59
C HIS A 183 15.06 -0.36 -3.26
N GLN A 184 14.92 -1.63 -3.66
CA GLN A 184 16.08 -2.43 -4.09
C GLN A 184 16.27 -2.47 -5.61
N LEU A 185 15.19 -2.75 -6.36
CA LEU A 185 15.26 -2.95 -7.80
C LEU A 185 15.29 -1.62 -8.57
N LEU A 186 14.31 -0.76 -8.32
CA LEU A 186 14.11 0.52 -9.02
C LEU A 186 14.83 1.68 -8.34
N LYS A 187 15.18 1.51 -7.05
CA LYS A 187 15.89 2.49 -6.22
C LYS A 187 15.24 3.87 -6.30
N LEU A 188 13.92 3.91 -6.14
CA LEU A 188 13.16 5.16 -6.11
C LEU A 188 13.46 5.98 -4.86
N HIS A 189 13.63 5.28 -3.73
CA HIS A 189 13.96 5.81 -2.42
C HIS A 189 14.56 4.70 -1.55
N ASN A 190 15.11 5.03 -0.39
CA ASN A 190 15.51 4.10 0.66
C ASN A 190 14.69 4.39 1.92
N VAL A 191 14.49 3.42 2.80
CA VAL A 191 13.69 3.62 4.04
C VAL A 191 14.22 4.76 4.93
N ILE A 192 15.54 5.00 4.90
CA ILE A 192 16.18 6.13 5.61
C ILE A 192 17.20 6.77 4.66
N GLU A 193 16.77 7.81 3.96
CA GLU A 193 17.52 8.42 2.85
C GLU A 193 18.80 9.14 3.31
N PHE A 194 18.84 9.58 4.57
CA PHE A 194 19.99 10.28 5.16
C PHE A 194 20.93 9.36 5.97
N SER A 195 20.75 8.04 5.90
CA SER A 195 21.60 7.09 6.64
C SER A 195 22.91 6.83 5.90
N ALA A 196 24.02 6.62 6.63
CA ALA A 196 25.30 6.27 5.99
C ALA A 196 25.28 4.89 5.32
N ASN A 197 24.37 4.00 5.74
CA ASN A 197 24.17 2.67 5.18
C ASN A 197 22.67 2.41 4.96
N HIS A 198 22.19 2.72 3.75
CA HIS A 198 20.78 2.58 3.38
C HIS A 198 20.25 1.14 3.51
N ASN A 199 21.13 0.14 3.36
CA ASN A 199 20.73 -1.27 3.39
C ASN A 199 20.18 -1.69 4.76
N THR A 200 20.68 -1.11 5.85
CA THR A 200 20.19 -1.45 7.19
C THR A 200 18.71 -1.12 7.34
N GLY A 201 18.28 0.08 6.92
CA GLY A 201 16.87 0.48 6.94
C GLY A 201 16.02 -0.42 6.04
N ASN A 202 16.48 -0.64 4.79
CA ASN A 202 15.77 -1.47 3.82
C ASN A 202 15.56 -2.93 4.32
N PHE A 203 16.57 -3.53 4.95
CA PHE A 203 16.45 -4.88 5.50
C PHE A 203 15.61 -4.96 6.77
N ILE A 204 15.65 -3.95 7.65
CA ILE A 204 14.76 -3.88 8.82
C ILE A 204 13.31 -3.82 8.35
N PHE A 205 13.00 -3.00 7.35
CA PHE A 205 11.67 -2.89 6.77
C PHE A 205 11.18 -4.24 6.21
N LEU A 206 12.01 -4.95 5.44
CA LEU A 206 11.68 -6.30 4.97
C LEU A 206 11.50 -7.30 6.13
N GLY A 207 12.35 -7.24 7.16
CA GLY A 207 12.27 -8.11 8.33
C GLY A 207 10.95 -7.95 9.11
N VAL A 208 10.54 -6.70 9.35
CA VAL A 208 9.22 -6.39 9.97
C VAL A 208 8.09 -6.92 9.09
N SER A 209 8.21 -6.81 7.77
CA SER A 209 7.20 -7.27 6.81
C SER A 209 7.03 -8.78 6.83
N VAL A 210 8.14 -9.54 6.89
CA VAL A 210 8.10 -11.01 7.06
C VAL A 210 7.43 -11.37 8.39
N MET A 211 7.74 -10.67 9.48
CA MET A 211 7.10 -10.89 10.78
C MET A 211 5.59 -10.69 10.70
N MET A 212 5.12 -9.63 10.04
CA MET A 212 3.69 -9.38 9.83
C MET A 212 3.02 -10.51 9.03
N LEU A 213 3.67 -10.98 7.95
CA LEU A 213 3.18 -12.10 7.15
C LEU A 213 3.05 -13.38 7.99
N VAL A 214 4.06 -13.70 8.80
CA VAL A 214 4.06 -14.88 9.69
C VAL A 214 2.94 -14.79 10.71
N ILE A 215 2.80 -13.67 11.41
CA ILE A 215 1.74 -13.48 12.40
C ILE A 215 0.36 -13.58 11.73
N GLY A 216 0.18 -12.91 10.59
CA GLY A 216 -1.06 -12.96 9.82
C GLY A 216 -1.42 -14.37 9.38
N TYR A 217 -0.45 -15.13 8.87
CA TYR A 217 -0.63 -16.53 8.47
C TYR A 217 -1.04 -17.42 9.66
N VAL A 218 -0.39 -17.26 10.82
CA VAL A 218 -0.74 -18.01 12.04
C VAL A 218 -2.16 -17.69 12.50
N LEU A 219 -2.59 -16.43 12.43
CA LEU A 219 -3.96 -16.04 12.80
C LEU A 219 -5.01 -16.66 11.87
N VAL A 220 -4.74 -16.71 10.56
CA VAL A 220 -5.66 -17.27 9.55
C VAL A 220 -5.75 -18.80 9.59
N THR A 221 -4.69 -19.48 10.03
CA THR A 221 -4.60 -20.96 9.99
C THR A 221 -4.94 -21.65 11.30
N ARG A 222 -4.97 -20.95 12.43
CA ARG A 222 -5.38 -21.52 13.72
C ARG A 222 -6.81 -22.07 13.64
N LYS A 223 -6.98 -23.37 13.88
CA LYS A 223 -8.30 -24.02 13.91
C LYS A 223 -9.23 -23.32 14.89
N HIS A 224 -10.35 -22.80 14.39
CA HIS A 224 -11.44 -22.31 15.21
C HIS A 224 -12.34 -23.47 15.60
N GLN A 225 -12.21 -23.94 16.85
CA GLN A 225 -13.31 -24.64 17.51
C GLN A 225 -14.30 -23.54 17.93
N HIS A 226 -15.43 -23.43 17.23
CA HIS A 226 -16.57 -22.71 17.79
C HIS A 226 -16.98 -23.44 19.08
N ARG A 227 -16.93 -22.74 20.21
CA ARG A 227 -17.70 -23.09 21.40
C ARG A 227 -19.08 -22.49 21.26
#